data_AF-A0A3B8QDD6-F1
#
_entry.id   AF-A0A3B8QDD6-F1
#
_cell.length_a   1.000
_cell.length_b   1.000
_cell.length_c   1.000
_cell.angle_alpha   90.00
_cell.angle_beta   90.00
_cell.angle_gamma   90.00
#
_symmetry.space_group_name_H-M   'P 1'
#
loop_
_entity.id
_entity.type
_entity.pdbx_description
1 polymer ?
#
loop_
_entity_poly.entity_id
_entity_poly.type
_entity_poly.pdbx_seq_one_letter_code
_entity_poly.pdbx_strand_id
1 'polypeptide(L)'
;MDCSEFLSRFSEFYDAPQEAPVRKEAEAHLAACGKCARYQEVVTRSVALLHVMPRPELAESFRPRLQHRLFHLDEGGSAARPGKASAIPAATVLGMAILLTAVAWSPMIGGGVPEVDLPAIIVSGPAMLEPLVGPDVPGLTPVSSGLFPGGLWSDAEDLLFEYSPMSERNRGQQDRGERVLRRTGLD
;
A
#
# COMPACT_ATOMS: atom_id res chain seq x y z
N MET A 1 26.51 -11.41 0.34
CA MET A 1 25.04 -11.53 0.40
C MET A 1 24.56 -12.82 -0.23
N ASP A 2 23.45 -13.36 0.28
CA ASP A 2 22.71 -14.46 -0.34
C ASP A 2 21.62 -13.96 -1.30
N CYS A 3 20.88 -14.87 -1.94
CA CYS A 3 19.85 -14.50 -2.93
C CYS A 3 18.67 -13.75 -2.29
N SER A 4 18.28 -14.09 -1.06
CA SER A 4 17.12 -13.48 -0.40
C SER A 4 17.45 -12.06 0.08
N GLU A 5 18.66 -11.87 0.58
CA GLU A 5 19.21 -10.57 0.95
C GLU A 5 19.36 -9.67 -0.29
N PHE A 6 19.88 -10.21 -1.39
CA PHE A 6 19.98 -9.48 -2.65
C PHE A 6 18.61 -8.99 -3.14
N LEU A 7 17.59 -9.86 -3.13
CA LEU A 7 16.25 -9.48 -3.60
C LEU A 7 15.58 -8.45 -2.68
N SER A 8 15.73 -8.58 -1.36
CA SER A 8 15.14 -7.62 -0.41
C SER A 8 15.80 -6.24 -0.49
N ARG A 9 17.09 -6.19 -0.81
CA ARG A 9 17.87 -4.95 -0.97
C ARG A 9 18.07 -4.53 -2.43
N PHE A 10 17.33 -5.14 -3.36
CA PHE A 10 17.56 -4.91 -4.79
C PHE A 10 17.33 -3.44 -5.19
N SER A 11 16.30 -2.78 -4.66
CA SER A 11 16.03 -1.37 -4.95
C SER A 11 17.15 -0.46 -4.44
N GLU A 12 17.65 -0.74 -3.23
CA GLU A 12 18.80 -0.02 -2.66
C GLU A 12 20.03 -0.16 -3.56
N PHE A 13 20.32 -1.38 -4.02
CA PHE A 13 21.37 -1.64 -5.01
C PHE A 13 21.14 -0.89 -6.33
N TYR A 14 19.92 -0.93 -6.86
CA TYR A 14 19.56 -0.37 -8.17
C TYR A 14 19.75 1.16 -8.20
N ASP A 15 19.36 1.83 -7.11
CA ASP A 15 19.44 3.29 -6.96
C ASP A 15 20.80 3.76 -6.37
N ALA A 16 21.62 2.84 -5.85
CA ALA A 16 22.89 3.18 -5.22
C ALA A 16 23.93 3.71 -6.22
N PRO A 17 24.73 4.72 -5.82
CA PRO A 17 25.89 5.17 -6.59
C PRO A 17 26.95 4.07 -6.67
N GLN A 18 27.84 4.17 -7.66
CA GLN A 18 28.84 3.14 -7.97
C GLN A 18 29.77 2.84 -6.79
N GLU A 19 30.05 3.84 -5.95
CA GLU A 19 30.97 3.71 -4.82
C GLU A 19 30.33 3.06 -3.59
N ALA A 20 29.01 2.92 -3.57
CA ALA A 20 28.29 2.43 -2.40
C ALA A 20 28.66 0.98 -2.05
N PRO A 21 28.77 0.64 -0.76
CA PRO A 21 29.12 -0.72 -0.34
C PRO A 21 28.08 -1.75 -0.81
N VAL A 22 26.78 -1.42 -0.73
CA VAL A 22 25.68 -2.28 -1.22
C VAL A 22 25.83 -2.60 -2.70
N ARG A 23 26.37 -1.67 -3.50
CA ARG A 23 26.63 -1.86 -4.93
C ARG A 23 27.68 -2.92 -5.17
N LYS A 24 28.83 -2.79 -4.51
CA LYS A 24 29.95 -3.72 -4.64
C LYS A 24 29.58 -5.13 -4.18
N GLU A 25 28.88 -5.24 -3.05
CA GLU A 25 28.44 -6.53 -2.52
C GLU A 25 27.43 -7.22 -3.45
N ALA A 26 26.50 -6.44 -4.05
CA ALA A 26 25.51 -6.94 -5.00
C ALA A 26 26.13 -7.35 -6.33
N GLU A 27 27.06 -6.57 -6.87
CA GLU A 27 27.80 -6.91 -8.10
C GLU A 27 28.63 -8.19 -7.92
N ALA A 28 29.28 -8.36 -6.76
CA ALA A 28 29.97 -9.60 -6.44
C ALA A 28 29.02 -10.81 -6.40
N HIS A 29 27.81 -10.64 -5.86
CA HIS A 29 26.79 -11.69 -5.85
C HIS A 29 26.28 -12.01 -7.27
N LEU A 30 26.02 -10.98 -8.08
CA LEU A 30 25.56 -11.13 -9.46
C LEU A 30 26.56 -11.87 -10.35
N ALA A 31 27.86 -11.62 -10.15
CA ALA A 31 28.92 -12.34 -10.84
C ALA A 31 28.94 -13.85 -10.50
N ALA A 32 28.52 -14.21 -9.29
CA ALA A 32 28.50 -15.59 -8.82
C ALA A 32 27.16 -16.32 -9.01
N CYS A 33 26.04 -15.59 -9.14
CA CYS A 33 24.68 -16.14 -9.16
C CYS A 33 23.91 -15.81 -10.45
N GLY A 34 23.80 -16.79 -11.35
CA GLY A 34 23.06 -16.62 -12.61
C GLY A 34 21.55 -16.37 -12.47
N LYS A 35 20.93 -16.78 -11.36
CA LYS A 35 19.50 -16.50 -11.09
C LYS A 35 19.28 -15.01 -10.81
N CYS A 36 20.09 -14.43 -9.94
CA CYS A 36 20.02 -13.01 -9.60
C CYS A 36 20.47 -12.12 -10.78
N ALA A 37 21.46 -12.56 -11.56
CA ALA A 37 21.85 -11.88 -12.80
C ALA A 37 20.69 -11.79 -13.80
N ARG A 38 19.95 -12.90 -13.99
CA ARG A 38 18.75 -12.89 -14.83
C ARG A 38 17.66 -11.95 -14.28
N TYR A 39 17.46 -11.94 -12.97
CA TYR A 39 16.50 -11.03 -12.35
C TYR A 39 16.85 -9.56 -12.63
N GLN A 40 18.11 -9.17 -12.43
CA GLN A 40 18.59 -7.83 -12.75
C GLN A 40 18.34 -7.50 -14.23
N GLU A 41 18.70 -8.40 -15.15
CA GLU A 41 18.51 -8.19 -16.59
C GLU A 41 17.03 -7.96 -16.95
N VAL A 42 16.12 -8.78 -16.40
CA VAL A 42 14.67 -8.64 -16.63
C VAL A 42 14.17 -7.29 -16.13
N VAL A 43 14.56 -6.86 -14.93
CA VAL A 43 14.15 -5.57 -14.38
C VAL A 43 14.72 -4.41 -15.19
N THR A 44 16.01 -4.44 -15.55
CA THR A 44 16.60 -3.40 -16.38
C THR A 44 15.94 -3.31 -17.75
N ARG A 45 15.61 -4.45 -18.37
CA ARG A 45 14.92 -4.49 -19.66
C ARG A 45 13.48 -3.97 -19.55
N SER A 46 12.75 -4.33 -18.51
CA SER A 46 11.37 -3.83 -18.31
C SER A 46 11.35 -2.32 -18.09
N VAL A 47 12.27 -1.79 -17.28
CA VAL A 47 12.43 -0.34 -17.10
C VAL A 47 12.80 0.36 -18.41
N ALA A 48 13.69 -0.23 -19.21
CA ALA A 48 14.02 0.32 -20.53
C ALA A 48 12.78 0.38 -21.45
N LEU A 49 11.91 -0.62 -21.43
CA LEU A 49 10.66 -0.59 -22.20
C LEU A 49 9.74 0.55 -21.75
N LEU A 50 9.61 0.76 -20.43
CA LEU A 50 8.79 1.85 -19.89
C LEU A 50 9.31 3.23 -20.34
N HIS A 51 10.62 3.39 -20.48
CA HIS A 51 11.21 4.64 -20.96
C HIS A 51 10.98 4.93 -22.46
N VAL A 52 10.70 3.90 -23.26
CA VAL A 52 10.41 4.04 -24.70
C VAL A 52 8.92 4.31 -24.95
N MET A 53 8.06 4.06 -23.96
CA MET A 53 6.63 4.33 -24.11
C MET A 53 6.36 5.83 -24.31
N PRO A 54 5.29 6.19 -25.05
CA PRO A 54 4.86 7.57 -25.18
C PRO A 54 4.68 8.21 -23.81
N ARG A 55 5.27 9.39 -23.62
CA ARG A 55 5.08 10.12 -22.37
C ARG A 55 3.61 10.55 -22.27
N PRO A 56 2.99 10.43 -21.10
CA PRO A 56 1.65 10.96 -20.90
C PRO A 56 1.68 12.48 -21.13
N GLU A 57 0.68 13.00 -21.83
CA GLU A 57 0.47 14.44 -21.93
C GLU A 57 0.12 14.97 -20.53
N LEU A 58 0.93 15.90 -20.04
CA LEU A 58 0.69 16.54 -18.76
C LEU A 58 -0.16 17.79 -19.01
N ALA A 59 -1.17 18.01 -18.17
CA ALA A 59 -1.93 19.26 -18.19
C ALA A 59 -0.98 20.47 -18.01
N GLU A 60 -1.26 21.57 -18.70
CA GLU A 60 -0.42 22.78 -18.65
C GLU A 60 -0.22 23.31 -17.22
N SER A 61 -1.22 23.11 -16.36
CA SER A 61 -1.18 23.50 -14.94
C SER A 61 -0.29 22.61 -14.07
N PHE A 62 0.17 21.46 -14.57
CA PHE A 62 0.94 20.49 -13.78
C PHE A 62 2.25 21.06 -13.28
N ARG A 63 3.07 21.65 -14.16
CA ARG A 63 4.38 22.19 -13.77
C ARG A 63 4.28 23.32 -12.74
N PRO A 64 3.43 24.35 -12.93
CA PRO A 64 3.23 25.38 -11.91
C PRO A 64 2.76 24.81 -10.56
N ARG A 65 1.84 23.84 -10.57
CA ARG A 65 1.34 23.19 -9.34
C ARG A 65 2.42 22.38 -8.63
N LEU A 66 3.25 21.66 -9.39
CA LEU A 66 4.34 20.88 -8.83
C LEU A 66 5.38 21.79 -8.18
N GLN A 67 5.80 22.85 -8.86
CA GLN A 67 6.75 23.83 -8.34
C GLN A 67 6.21 24.50 -7.07
N HIS A 68 4.95 24.92 -7.09
CA HIS A 68 4.29 25.49 -5.92
C HIS A 68 4.32 24.50 -4.74
N ARG A 69 3.96 23.22 -4.95
CA ARG A 69 4.02 22.22 -3.88
C ARG A 69 5.45 21.97 -3.38
N LEU A 70 6.43 21.87 -4.27
CA LEU A 70 7.82 21.62 -3.88
C LEU A 70 8.36 22.77 -3.01
N PHE A 71 8.04 24.01 -3.38
CA PHE A 71 8.40 25.20 -2.61
C PHE A 71 7.82 25.16 -1.18
N HIS A 72 6.54 24.78 -1.04
CA HIS A 72 5.90 24.66 0.29
C HIS A 72 6.34 23.43 1.09
N LEU A 73 6.91 22.40 0.46
CA LEU A 73 7.48 21.26 1.17
C LEU A 73 8.79 21.64 1.88
N ASP A 74 9.63 22.46 1.25
CA ASP A 74 10.85 22.98 1.87
C ASP A 74 10.53 23.93 3.04
N GLU A 75 9.46 24.72 2.93
CA GLU A 75 9.01 25.60 4.02
C GLU A 75 8.30 24.82 5.15
N GLY A 76 7.50 23.81 4.79
CA GLY A 76 6.70 23.01 5.72
C GLY A 76 7.48 21.96 6.51
N GLY A 77 8.66 21.54 6.03
CA GLY A 77 9.52 20.55 6.72
C GLY A 77 10.07 21.02 8.07
N SER A 78 10.05 22.34 8.32
CA SER A 78 10.41 22.92 9.63
C SER A 78 9.22 23.09 10.58
N ALA A 79 7.99 23.15 10.06
CA ALA A 79 6.79 23.47 10.84
C ALA A 79 5.80 22.31 11.02
N ALA A 80 5.89 21.25 10.22
CA ALA A 80 5.01 20.08 10.30
C ALA A 80 5.76 18.87 10.88
N ARG A 81 6.17 18.97 12.14
CA ARG A 81 6.32 17.79 13.00
C ARG A 81 5.12 17.69 13.94
N PRO A 82 3.98 17.10 13.52
CA PRO A 82 2.96 16.68 14.47
C PRO A 82 3.46 15.38 15.13
N GLY A 83 4.38 15.50 16.08
CA GLY A 83 5.03 14.31 16.63
C GLY A 83 5.97 14.61 17.78
N LYS A 84 5.39 15.08 18.90
CA LYS A 84 5.73 14.74 20.30
C LYS A 84 5.20 15.82 21.26
N ALA A 85 3.89 15.87 21.43
CA ALA A 85 3.29 16.40 22.66
C ALA A 85 1.92 15.76 22.86
N SER A 86 1.88 14.41 22.81
CA SER A 86 0.85 13.71 23.55
C SER A 86 1.20 13.90 25.03
N ALA A 87 0.57 14.87 25.67
CA ALA A 87 0.65 15.10 27.12
C ALA A 87 -0.11 14.00 27.89
N ILE A 88 0.10 12.75 27.48
CA ILE A 88 -0.39 11.56 28.17
C ILE A 88 0.75 11.19 29.11
N PRO A 89 0.61 11.44 30.42
CA PRO A 89 1.67 11.15 31.38
C PRO A 89 2.03 9.67 31.28
N ALA A 90 3.32 9.32 31.33
CA ALA A 90 3.80 7.94 31.15
C ALA A 90 3.05 6.89 32.02
N ALA A 91 2.50 7.32 33.16
CA ALA A 91 1.63 6.52 34.02
C ALA A 91 0.35 6.00 33.33
N THR A 92 -0.27 6.79 32.45
CA THR A 92 -1.50 6.40 31.74
C THR A 92 -1.24 5.40 30.62
N VAL A 93 -0.11 5.52 29.91
CA VAL A 93 0.33 4.51 28.93
C VAL A 93 0.60 3.18 29.63
N LEU A 94 1.29 3.22 30.78
CA LEU A 94 1.59 2.02 31.56
C LEU A 94 0.31 1.35 32.10
N GLY A 95 -0.64 2.13 32.63
CA GLY A 95 -1.91 1.61 33.12
C GLY A 95 -2.74 0.94 32.02
N MET A 96 -2.80 1.55 30.84
CA MET A 96 -3.54 1.02 29.70
C MET A 96 -2.87 -0.24 29.14
N ALA A 97 -1.54 -0.29 29.11
CA ALA A 97 -0.80 -1.50 28.73
C ALA A 97 -1.07 -2.68 29.69
N ILE A 98 -1.13 -2.44 31.00
CA ILE A 98 -1.44 -3.48 32.01
C ILE A 98 -2.88 -3.99 31.87
N LEU A 99 -3.84 -3.09 31.62
CA LEU A 99 -5.23 -3.48 31.39
C LEU A 99 -5.38 -4.35 30.13
N LEU A 100 -4.72 -3.97 29.03
CA LEU A 100 -4.78 -4.72 27.78
C LEU A 100 -4.12 -6.09 27.89
N THR A 101 -3.00 -6.21 28.61
CA THR A 101 -2.37 -7.52 28.85
C THR A 101 -3.22 -8.42 29.75
N ALA A 102 -3.90 -7.87 30.76
CA ALA A 102 -4.82 -8.64 31.60
C ALA A 102 -6.03 -9.16 30.81
N VAL A 103 -6.63 -8.35 29.94
CA VAL A 103 -7.76 -8.76 29.08
C VAL A 103 -7.32 -9.83 28.08
N ALA A 104 -6.13 -9.69 27.48
CA ALA A 104 -5.62 -10.65 26.51
C ALA A 104 -5.39 -12.07 27.10
N TRP A 105 -5.13 -12.17 28.41
CA TRP A 105 -4.93 -13.45 29.10
C TRP A 105 -6.18 -13.98 29.82
N SER A 106 -7.28 -13.20 29.85
CA SER A 106 -8.55 -13.59 30.46
C SER A 106 -9.13 -14.92 29.94
N PRO A 107 -9.03 -15.31 28.65
CA PRO A 107 -9.57 -16.59 28.21
C PRO A 107 -8.70 -17.79 28.62
N MET A 108 -7.49 -17.58 29.14
CA MET A 108 -6.60 -18.67 29.59
C MET A 108 -6.86 -19.11 31.04
N ILE A 109 -7.51 -18.27 31.86
CA ILE A 109 -7.76 -18.53 33.28
C ILE A 109 -9.17 -19.13 33.52
N GLY A 110 -10.10 -18.95 32.57
CA GLY A 110 -11.41 -19.57 32.58
C GLY A 110 -11.39 -20.96 31.95
N GLY A 111 -11.02 -21.97 32.72
CA GLY A 111 -11.12 -23.37 32.30
C GLY A 111 -12.58 -23.76 32.04
N GLY A 112 -12.98 -23.79 30.79
CA GLY A 112 -14.30 -24.24 30.36
C GLY A 112 -14.55 -23.88 28.91
N VAL A 113 -14.06 -24.72 28.00
CA VAL A 113 -14.50 -24.67 26.60
C VAL A 113 -16.00 -25.01 26.60
N PRO A 114 -16.91 -24.11 26.18
CA PRO A 114 -18.28 -24.53 25.92
C PRO A 114 -18.22 -25.46 24.71
N GLU A 115 -18.39 -26.76 24.95
CA GLU A 115 -18.51 -27.76 23.89
C GLU A 115 -19.86 -27.54 23.20
N VAL A 116 -19.84 -26.72 22.15
CA VAL A 116 -20.98 -26.47 21.30
C VAL A 116 -21.04 -27.62 20.29
N ASP A 117 -21.93 -28.57 20.55
CA ASP A 117 -22.24 -29.67 19.63
C ASP A 117 -22.99 -29.11 18.41
N LEU A 118 -22.27 -28.90 17.31
CA LEU A 118 -22.81 -28.41 16.05
C LEU A 118 -23.24 -29.61 15.19
N PRO A 119 -24.51 -29.68 14.73
CA PRO A 119 -24.91 -30.74 13.81
C PRO A 119 -24.14 -30.63 12.49
N ALA A 120 -23.68 -31.76 11.98
CA ALA A 120 -22.86 -31.84 10.78
C ALA A 120 -23.51 -31.12 9.59
N ILE A 121 -22.82 -30.11 9.05
CA ILE A 121 -23.18 -29.45 7.80
C ILE A 121 -22.95 -30.44 6.66
N ILE A 122 -24.04 -30.96 6.10
CA ILE A 122 -24.00 -31.77 4.87
C ILE A 122 -23.89 -30.80 3.69
N VAL A 123 -22.69 -30.66 3.14
CA VAL A 123 -22.47 -29.96 1.88
C VAL A 123 -22.83 -30.90 0.74
N SER A 124 -23.87 -30.55 -0.02
CA SER A 124 -24.06 -31.15 -1.35
C SER A 124 -22.94 -30.63 -2.26
N GLY A 125 -22.16 -31.53 -2.85
CA GLY A 125 -21.05 -31.18 -3.74
C GLY A 125 -21.51 -30.34 -4.93
N PRO A 126 -20.65 -29.45 -5.47
CA PRO A 126 -21.03 -28.60 -6.59
C PRO A 126 -21.33 -29.44 -7.83
N ALA A 127 -22.34 -29.03 -8.60
CA ALA A 127 -22.65 -29.62 -9.89
C ALA A 127 -21.40 -29.62 -10.76
N MET A 128 -21.03 -30.80 -11.24
CA MET A 128 -19.89 -31.03 -12.12
C MET A 128 -20.14 -30.25 -13.42
N LEU A 129 -19.48 -29.11 -13.59
CA LEU A 129 -19.46 -28.39 -14.86
C LEU A 129 -18.65 -29.23 -15.86
N GLU A 130 -19.24 -29.53 -17.01
CA GLU A 130 -18.55 -30.17 -18.12
C GLU A 130 -17.30 -29.37 -18.51
N PRO A 131 -16.15 -30.02 -18.79
CA PRO A 131 -14.96 -29.34 -19.26
C PRO A 131 -15.15 -28.92 -20.73
N LEU A 132 -15.49 -27.66 -20.97
CA LEU A 132 -15.29 -27.03 -22.28
C LEU A 132 -13.87 -26.46 -22.33
N VAL A 133 -12.88 -27.32 -22.54
CA VAL A 133 -11.51 -26.89 -22.87
C VAL A 133 -11.08 -27.62 -24.14
N GLY A 134 -11.28 -26.95 -25.28
CA GLY A 134 -10.55 -27.28 -26.50
C GLY A 134 -9.11 -26.75 -26.38
N PRO A 135 -8.11 -27.46 -26.92
CA PRO A 135 -6.76 -26.93 -27.00
C PRO A 135 -6.70 -25.81 -28.05
N ASP A 136 -5.79 -24.87 -27.85
CA ASP A 136 -5.35 -23.81 -28.79
C ASP A 136 -5.99 -22.42 -28.66
N VAL A 137 -5.54 -21.63 -27.67
CA VAL A 137 -5.23 -20.19 -27.84
C VAL A 137 -4.14 -19.74 -26.85
N PRO A 138 -3.02 -19.13 -27.29
CA PRO A 138 -2.11 -18.42 -26.40
C PRO A 138 -2.65 -17.01 -26.16
N GLY A 139 -3.23 -16.77 -25.00
CA GLY A 139 -3.68 -15.44 -24.59
C GLY A 139 -3.87 -15.37 -23.08
N LEU A 140 -3.11 -14.51 -22.41
CA LEU A 140 -3.37 -14.11 -21.03
C LEU A 140 -4.68 -13.32 -21.01
N THR A 141 -5.83 -13.98 -20.90
CA THR A 141 -7.07 -13.30 -20.52
C THR A 141 -7.08 -13.17 -19.01
N PRO A 142 -7.17 -11.96 -18.43
CA PRO A 142 -7.37 -11.83 -17.00
C PRO A 142 -8.69 -12.52 -16.64
N VAL A 143 -8.66 -13.36 -15.60
CA VAL A 143 -9.86 -13.83 -14.92
C VAL A 143 -10.62 -12.59 -14.48
N SER A 144 -11.68 -12.24 -15.21
CA SER A 144 -12.67 -11.28 -14.73
C SER A 144 -13.43 -11.96 -13.60
N SER A 145 -12.91 -11.79 -12.38
CA SER A 145 -13.63 -12.15 -11.15
C SER A 145 -14.89 -11.29 -11.09
N GLY A 146 -16.04 -11.87 -11.48
CA GLY A 146 -17.37 -11.24 -11.41
C GLY A 146 -17.89 -10.96 -10.00
N LEU A 147 -17.00 -10.87 -9.00
CA LEU A 147 -17.33 -10.56 -7.60
C LEU A 147 -17.45 -9.06 -7.34
N PHE A 148 -17.00 -8.20 -8.27
CA PHE A 148 -17.02 -6.74 -8.12
C PHE A 148 -17.61 -6.09 -9.38
N PRO A 149 -18.77 -5.39 -9.30
CA PRO A 149 -19.48 -4.81 -10.46
C PRO A 149 -18.74 -3.70 -11.25
N GLY A 150 -17.41 -3.59 -11.12
CA GLY A 150 -16.57 -2.65 -11.88
C GLY A 150 -15.14 -3.14 -12.14
N GLY A 151 -14.75 -4.30 -11.60
CA GLY A 151 -13.37 -4.77 -11.58
C GLY A 151 -12.62 -4.34 -10.31
N LEU A 152 -11.58 -5.10 -9.93
CA LEU A 152 -10.79 -4.89 -8.71
C LEU A 152 -10.16 -3.48 -8.62
N TRP A 153 -9.96 -2.83 -9.76
CA TRP A 153 -9.21 -1.58 -9.91
C TRP A 153 -10.06 -0.37 -10.24
N SER A 154 -11.36 -0.52 -10.52
CA SER A 154 -12.24 0.62 -10.80
C SER A 154 -12.53 1.46 -9.56
N ASP A 155 -12.57 0.82 -8.38
CA ASP A 155 -12.70 1.49 -7.08
C ASP A 155 -11.34 1.91 -6.49
N ALA A 156 -10.22 1.55 -7.12
CA ALA A 156 -8.91 1.82 -6.53
C ALA A 156 -8.61 3.33 -6.49
N GLU A 157 -9.00 4.10 -7.50
CA GLU A 157 -8.81 5.56 -7.48
C GLU A 157 -9.64 6.24 -6.39
N ASP A 158 -10.90 5.84 -6.21
CA ASP A 158 -11.79 6.39 -5.18
C ASP A 158 -11.33 5.99 -3.78
N LEU A 159 -10.93 4.75 -3.57
CA LEU A 159 -10.39 4.29 -2.29
C LEU A 159 -9.05 4.97 -1.97
N LEU A 160 -8.15 5.09 -2.95
CA LEU A 160 -6.89 5.82 -2.77
C LEU A 160 -7.14 7.29 -2.47
N PHE A 161 -8.14 7.91 -3.11
CA PHE A 161 -8.52 9.28 -2.82
C PHE A 161 -9.12 9.41 -1.42
N GLU A 162 -10.07 8.56 -1.05
CA GLU A 162 -10.80 8.60 0.22
C GLU A 162 -9.87 8.46 1.44
N TYR A 163 -8.84 7.63 1.34
CA TYR A 163 -7.83 7.46 2.39
C TYR A 163 -6.57 8.33 2.19
N SER A 164 -6.55 9.21 1.16
CA SER A 164 -5.44 10.14 0.99
C SER A 164 -5.55 11.33 1.96
N PRO A 165 -4.42 11.96 2.34
CA PRO A 165 -4.43 13.24 3.06
C PRO A 165 -5.16 14.38 2.32
N MET A 166 -5.42 14.23 1.00
CA MET A 166 -6.20 15.22 0.24
C MET A 166 -7.69 15.16 0.54
N SER A 167 -8.27 13.99 0.82
CA SER A 167 -9.70 13.90 1.18
C SER A 167 -9.97 14.57 2.52
N GLU A 168 -9.08 14.41 3.49
CA GLU A 168 -9.15 15.06 4.80
C GLU A 168 -9.13 16.59 4.68
N ARG A 169 -8.25 17.12 3.82
CA ARG A 169 -8.17 18.57 3.55
C ARG A 169 -9.45 19.10 2.89
N ASN A 170 -10.02 18.37 1.95
CA ASN A 170 -11.27 18.78 1.28
C ASN A 170 -12.46 18.75 2.25
N ARG A 171 -12.59 17.73 3.10
CA ARG A 171 -13.62 17.68 4.16
C ARG A 171 -13.50 18.88 5.10
N GLY A 172 -12.28 19.21 5.55
CA GLY A 172 -12.04 20.38 6.41
C GLY A 172 -12.34 21.73 5.74
N GLN A 173 -12.14 21.84 4.42
CA GLN A 173 -12.43 23.06 3.65
C GLN A 173 -13.94 23.24 3.41
N GLN A 174 -14.67 22.15 3.19
CA GLN A 174 -16.13 22.14 3.03
C GLN A 174 -16.84 22.52 4.34
N ASP A 175 -16.41 21.98 5.49
CA ASP A 175 -16.90 22.35 6.83
C ASP A 175 -16.61 23.81 7.20
N ARG A 176 -15.54 24.39 6.65
CA ARG A 176 -15.20 25.80 6.85
C ARG A 176 -16.04 26.70 5.94
N GLY A 177 -16.30 26.27 4.70
CA GLY A 177 -17.22 26.94 3.78
C GLY A 177 -18.66 26.97 4.29
N GLU A 178 -19.16 25.85 4.81
CA GLU A 178 -20.50 25.79 5.42
C GLU A 178 -20.63 26.64 6.69
N ARG A 179 -19.59 26.70 7.53
CA ARG A 179 -19.58 27.59 8.71
C ARG A 179 -19.53 29.07 8.33
N VAL A 180 -18.90 29.42 7.22
CA VAL A 180 -18.89 30.80 6.70
C VAL A 180 -20.26 31.16 6.12
N LEU A 181 -20.89 30.25 5.37
CA LEU A 181 -22.24 30.45 4.83
C LEU A 181 -23.33 30.56 5.92
N ARG A 182 -23.23 29.80 7.01
CA ARG A 182 -24.13 29.95 8.18
C ARG A 182 -23.94 31.26 8.94
N ARG A 183 -22.81 31.96 8.78
CA ARG A 183 -22.52 33.22 9.48
C ARG A 183 -22.98 34.45 8.71
N THR A 184 -23.09 34.35 7.39
CA THR A 184 -23.72 35.36 6.54
C THR A 184 -25.18 34.99 6.32
N GLY A 185 -25.95 34.98 7.41
CA GLY A 185 -27.40 35.03 7.30
C GLY A 185 -27.77 36.35 6.64
N LEU A 186 -28.19 36.27 5.37
CA LEU A 186 -29.08 37.24 4.77
C LEU A 186 -30.46 37.00 5.38
N ASP A 187 -30.76 37.73 6.45
CA ASP A 187 -32.12 38.10 6.83
C ASP A 187 -32.45 39.46 6.19
#